data_AF-A0A1E4ZVB4-F1
#
_entry.id   AF-A0A1E4ZVB4-F1
#
_cell.length_a   1.000
_cell.length_b   1.000
_cell.length_c   1.000
_cell.angle_alpha   90.00
_cell.angle_beta   90.00
_cell.angle_gamma   90.00
#
_symmetry.space_group_name_H-M   'P 1'
#
loop_
_entity.id
_entity.type
_entity.pdbx_description
1 polymer ?
#
loop_
_entity_poly.entity_id
_entity_poly.type
_entity_poly.pdbx_seq_one_letter_code
_entity_poly.pdbx_strand_id
1 'polypeptide(L)'
;MELRISDIKTLQEVLQENGIYDKKIDGKPGPATIRGARTFLLAHENKLPSNYKIWSNKRIITACYQIIISLAGHEVGPVDGLYGPLTRNGSVWFIRQREGIETVDWEALSPDDINPNNFPCETTDALNSHYGTAKPPTSCPYSKIVQVPSPWKMGLDWNMTQSRSHFNVHSLVADSLKRILEAVFQHYGLEGIKKHGLNRFSGDHTCRNIRGGSRPSTHAWGIAIDFYGSRNELHRSTNDATPPRLAHPELSFFWEQWEKEGWYSLGRMEDRDWMHIQAAKGKRSKFFHT
;
A
#
# COMPACT_ATOMS: atom_id res chain seq x y z
N MET A 1 -4.64 -9.62 10.99
CA MET A 1 -5.23 -8.91 9.85
C MET A 1 -6.42 -9.73 9.32
N GLU A 2 -7.42 -9.10 8.71
CA GLU A 2 -8.61 -9.79 8.15
C GLU A 2 -8.75 -9.45 6.67
N LEU A 3 -9.55 -10.24 5.96
CA LEU A 3 -9.95 -9.94 4.59
C LEU A 3 -10.70 -8.60 4.55
N ARG A 4 -10.42 -7.80 3.53
CA ARG A 4 -11.12 -6.53 3.28
C ARG A 4 -12.50 -6.81 2.70
N ILE A 5 -13.36 -5.79 2.75
CA ILE A 5 -14.70 -5.86 2.14
C ILE A 5 -14.62 -6.20 0.65
N SER A 6 -13.66 -5.63 -0.08
CA SER A 6 -13.40 -5.95 -1.49
C SER A 6 -13.08 -7.43 -1.69
N ASP A 7 -12.22 -7.98 -0.86
CA ASP A 7 -11.74 -9.36 -0.94
C ASP A 7 -12.90 -10.33 -0.71
N ILE A 8 -13.77 -10.00 0.25
CA ILE A 8 -14.98 -10.79 0.56
C ILE A 8 -16.00 -10.70 -0.58
N LYS A 9 -16.17 -9.55 -1.23
CA LYS A 9 -17.04 -9.42 -2.41
C LYS A 9 -16.54 -10.29 -3.56
N THR A 10 -15.25 -10.22 -3.87
CA THR A 10 -14.64 -11.03 -4.92
C THR A 10 -14.72 -12.52 -4.60
N LEU A 11 -14.53 -12.91 -3.33
CA LEU A 11 -14.77 -14.30 -2.90
C LEU A 11 -16.22 -14.71 -3.14
N GLN A 12 -17.20 -13.88 -2.78
CA GLN A 12 -18.63 -14.16 -3.01
C GLN A 12 -18.95 -14.31 -4.50
N GLU A 13 -18.38 -13.46 -5.35
CA GLU A 13 -18.49 -13.54 -6.82
C GLU A 13 -17.97 -14.88 -7.34
N VAL A 14 -16.75 -15.27 -6.95
CA VAL A 14 -16.15 -16.55 -7.38
C VAL A 14 -16.97 -17.73 -6.90
N LEU A 15 -17.42 -17.71 -5.64
CA LEU A 15 -18.29 -18.79 -5.13
C LEU A 15 -19.63 -18.84 -5.89
N GLN A 16 -20.16 -17.71 -6.32
CA GLN A 16 -21.39 -17.64 -7.11
C GLN A 16 -21.19 -18.17 -8.53
N GLU A 17 -20.08 -17.82 -9.18
CA GLU A 17 -19.68 -18.33 -10.50
C GLU A 17 -19.51 -19.85 -10.52
N ASN A 18 -19.05 -20.42 -9.40
CA ASN A 18 -18.92 -21.87 -9.21
C ASN A 18 -20.22 -22.55 -8.75
N GLY A 19 -21.35 -21.82 -8.67
CA GLY A 19 -22.64 -22.36 -8.25
C GLY A 19 -22.74 -22.73 -6.75
N ILE A 20 -21.79 -22.28 -5.92
CA ILE A 20 -21.68 -22.61 -4.50
C ILE A 20 -22.39 -21.57 -3.62
N TYR A 21 -22.57 -20.35 -4.13
CA TYR A 21 -23.16 -19.21 -3.41
C TYR A 21 -24.29 -18.55 -4.21
N ASP A 22 -25.45 -18.38 -3.58
CA ASP A 22 -26.69 -17.91 -4.24
C ASP A 22 -27.24 -16.60 -3.64
N LYS A 23 -26.50 -15.96 -2.73
CA LYS A 23 -26.94 -14.75 -2.04
C LYS A 23 -26.32 -13.49 -2.66
N LYS A 24 -26.77 -12.33 -2.19
CA LYS A 24 -26.26 -11.03 -2.61
C LYS A 24 -24.78 -10.89 -2.25
N ILE A 25 -23.98 -10.42 -3.22
CA ILE A 25 -22.61 -9.96 -2.99
C ILE A 25 -22.65 -8.65 -2.19
N ASP A 26 -22.25 -8.72 -0.93
CA ASP A 26 -22.36 -7.61 0.03
C ASP A 26 -21.05 -7.34 0.79
N GLY A 27 -20.02 -8.17 0.60
CA GLY A 27 -18.74 -8.06 1.28
C GLY A 27 -18.79 -8.42 2.76
N LYS A 28 -19.88 -9.09 3.21
CA LYS A 28 -20.04 -9.53 4.59
C LYS A 28 -19.87 -11.06 4.68
N PRO A 29 -19.02 -11.55 5.59
CA PRO A 29 -18.78 -12.98 5.75
C PRO A 29 -19.87 -13.64 6.60
N GLY A 30 -21.13 -13.53 6.18
CA GLY A 30 -22.27 -14.12 6.88
C GLY A 30 -22.31 -15.65 6.79
N PRO A 31 -23.28 -16.31 7.45
CA PRO A 31 -23.38 -17.78 7.48
C PRO A 31 -23.38 -18.44 6.11
N ALA A 32 -24.00 -17.82 5.09
CA ALA A 32 -23.98 -18.33 3.73
C ALA A 32 -22.58 -18.29 3.10
N THR A 33 -21.84 -17.19 3.28
CA THR A 33 -20.46 -17.04 2.78
C THR A 33 -19.55 -18.07 3.43
N ILE A 34 -19.69 -18.28 4.74
CA ILE A 34 -18.92 -19.28 5.50
C ILE A 34 -19.20 -20.70 5.01
N ARG A 35 -20.48 -21.05 4.79
CA ARG A 35 -20.85 -22.37 4.24
C ARG A 35 -20.25 -22.56 2.85
N GLY A 36 -20.39 -21.57 1.97
CA GLY A 36 -19.82 -21.63 0.63
C GLY A 36 -18.29 -21.81 0.66
N ALA A 37 -17.59 -21.06 1.51
CA ALA A 37 -16.16 -21.22 1.71
C ALA A 37 -15.79 -22.64 2.17
N ARG A 38 -16.53 -23.23 3.13
CA ARG A 38 -16.29 -24.62 3.57
C ARG A 38 -16.51 -25.63 2.43
N THR A 39 -17.58 -25.47 1.66
CA THR A 39 -17.85 -26.32 0.48
C THR A 39 -16.72 -26.24 -0.53
N PHE A 40 -16.24 -25.02 -0.83
CA PHE A 40 -15.12 -24.81 -1.74
C PHE A 40 -13.82 -25.45 -1.22
N LEU A 41 -13.53 -25.31 0.07
CA LEU A 41 -12.36 -25.93 0.69
C LEU A 41 -12.42 -27.46 0.67
N LEU A 42 -13.59 -28.08 0.83
CA LEU A 42 -13.75 -29.54 0.73
C LEU A 42 -13.38 -30.06 -0.67
N ALA A 43 -13.71 -29.31 -1.72
CA ALA A 43 -13.32 -29.67 -3.09
C ALA A 43 -11.81 -29.53 -3.36
N HIS A 44 -11.08 -28.83 -2.48
CA HIS A 44 -9.65 -28.54 -2.60
C HIS A 44 -8.87 -29.00 -1.36
N GLU A 45 -9.33 -30.07 -0.71
CA GLU A 45 -8.79 -30.56 0.56
C GLU A 45 -7.30 -30.94 0.45
N ASN A 46 -6.85 -31.36 -0.73
CA ASN A 46 -5.44 -31.66 -1.02
C ASN A 46 -4.49 -30.46 -0.91
N LYS A 47 -5.00 -29.22 -0.93
CA LYS A 47 -4.21 -27.98 -0.75
C LYS A 47 -4.20 -27.48 0.70
N LEU A 48 -4.85 -28.19 1.62
CA LEU A 48 -5.04 -27.76 3.02
C LEU A 48 -4.29 -28.67 3.99
N PRO A 49 -3.84 -28.14 5.15
CA PRO A 49 -3.31 -28.96 6.22
C PRO A 49 -4.41 -29.78 6.91
N SER A 50 -4.07 -30.94 7.46
CA SER A 50 -5.03 -31.90 8.04
C SER A 50 -5.94 -31.33 9.15
N ASN A 51 -5.49 -30.28 9.85
CA ASN A 51 -6.23 -29.66 10.93
C ASN A 51 -7.18 -28.53 10.49
N TYR A 52 -7.40 -28.30 9.18
CA TYR A 52 -8.19 -27.17 8.71
C TYR A 52 -9.67 -27.20 9.16
N LYS A 53 -10.23 -28.38 9.42
CA LYS A 53 -11.64 -28.55 9.81
C LYS A 53 -12.01 -27.92 11.15
N ILE A 54 -11.03 -27.75 12.05
CA ILE A 54 -11.24 -27.10 13.36
C ILE A 54 -10.99 -25.59 13.33
N TRP A 55 -10.68 -25.01 12.16
CA TRP A 55 -10.37 -23.60 12.05
C TRP A 55 -11.59 -22.71 12.28
N SER A 56 -11.34 -21.51 12.80
CA SER A 56 -12.37 -20.49 12.97
C SER A 56 -12.95 -20.06 11.62
N ASN A 57 -14.18 -19.53 11.61
CA ASN A 57 -14.83 -19.07 10.38
C ASN A 57 -13.98 -18.05 9.61
N LYS A 58 -13.31 -17.14 10.32
CA LYS A 58 -12.37 -16.19 9.74
C LYS A 58 -11.24 -16.91 8.98
N ARG A 59 -10.63 -17.90 9.61
CA ARG A 59 -9.50 -18.65 9.04
C ARG A 59 -9.94 -19.51 7.85
N ILE A 60 -11.16 -20.06 7.90
CA ILE A 60 -11.80 -20.76 6.77
C ILE A 60 -11.99 -19.83 5.56
N ILE A 61 -12.51 -18.62 5.77
CA ILE A 61 -12.76 -17.69 4.65
C ILE A 61 -11.43 -17.21 4.06
N THR A 62 -10.43 -16.90 4.89
CA THR A 62 -9.09 -16.54 4.40
C THR A 62 -8.46 -17.68 3.59
N ALA A 63 -8.55 -18.92 4.06
CA ALA A 63 -8.02 -20.09 3.35
C ALA A 63 -8.73 -20.30 2.01
N CYS A 64 -10.05 -20.11 1.98
CA CYS A 64 -10.82 -20.18 0.74
C CYS A 64 -10.32 -19.14 -0.26
N TYR A 65 -10.08 -17.92 0.19
CA TYR A 65 -9.58 -16.85 -0.68
C TYR A 65 -8.15 -17.09 -1.16
N GLN A 66 -7.27 -17.62 -0.30
CA GLN A 66 -5.92 -18.06 -0.68
C GLN A 66 -5.98 -19.11 -1.81
N ILE A 67 -6.85 -20.11 -1.71
CA ILE A 67 -7.01 -21.12 -2.79
C ILE A 67 -7.55 -20.47 -4.06
N ILE A 68 -8.56 -19.59 -3.97
CA ILE A 68 -9.12 -18.89 -5.13
C ILE A 68 -8.02 -18.14 -5.91
N ILE A 69 -7.18 -17.37 -5.21
CA ILE A 69 -6.08 -16.63 -5.83
C ILE A 69 -5.04 -17.59 -6.42
N SER A 70 -4.68 -18.66 -5.70
CA SER A 70 -3.74 -19.68 -6.18
C SER A 70 -4.24 -20.39 -7.44
N LEU A 71 -5.54 -20.66 -7.56
CA LEU A 71 -6.13 -21.27 -8.75
C LEU A 71 -6.17 -20.31 -9.95
N ALA A 72 -6.20 -19.00 -9.69
CA ALA A 72 -6.10 -17.98 -10.73
C ALA A 72 -4.66 -17.80 -11.25
N GLY A 73 -3.65 -18.38 -10.58
CA GLY A 73 -2.27 -18.41 -11.04
C GLY A 73 -1.26 -17.73 -10.10
N HIS A 74 -1.71 -17.02 -9.06
CA HIS A 74 -0.83 -16.18 -8.24
C HIS A 74 -0.37 -16.84 -6.95
N GLU A 75 0.90 -16.65 -6.59
CA GLU A 75 1.48 -17.19 -5.36
C GLU A 75 0.97 -16.45 -4.11
N VAL A 76 0.42 -17.21 -3.15
CA VAL A 76 -0.07 -16.68 -1.86
C VAL A 76 0.63 -17.28 -0.64
N GLY A 77 1.70 -18.06 -0.87
CA GLY A 77 2.35 -18.87 0.14
C GLY A 77 1.49 -20.07 0.60
N PRO A 78 1.79 -20.65 1.77
CA PRO A 78 0.99 -21.75 2.33
C PRO A 78 -0.47 -21.36 2.54
N VAL A 79 -1.39 -22.27 2.24
CA VAL A 79 -2.82 -22.09 2.55
C VAL A 79 -3.04 -22.36 4.04
N ASP A 80 -2.73 -21.35 4.85
CA ASP A 80 -2.75 -21.41 6.31
C ASP A 80 -3.96 -20.68 6.94
N GLY A 81 -4.78 -20.01 6.13
CA GLY A 81 -5.92 -19.21 6.55
C GLY A 81 -5.55 -17.92 7.30
N LEU A 82 -4.29 -17.48 7.22
CA LEU A 82 -3.82 -16.24 7.80
C LEU A 82 -3.67 -15.17 6.71
N TYR A 83 -4.22 -13.99 6.96
CA TYR A 83 -4.15 -12.88 6.01
C TYR A 83 -2.82 -12.15 6.15
N GLY A 84 -1.77 -12.71 5.55
CA GLY A 84 -0.41 -12.18 5.53
C GLY A 84 -0.08 -11.35 4.28
N PRO A 85 1.17 -10.86 4.15
CA PRO A 85 1.59 -10.03 3.02
C PRO A 85 1.36 -10.69 1.64
N LEU A 86 1.67 -11.98 1.49
CA LEU A 86 1.48 -12.71 0.23
C LEU A 86 0.00 -12.79 -0.16
N THR A 87 -0.89 -13.10 0.80
CA THR A 87 -2.34 -13.11 0.56
C THR A 87 -2.87 -11.72 0.22
N ARG A 88 -2.34 -10.66 0.86
CA ARG A 88 -2.69 -9.27 0.55
C ARG A 88 -2.27 -8.87 -0.86
N ASN A 89 -1.05 -9.22 -1.28
CA ASN A 89 -0.54 -8.94 -2.62
C ASN A 89 -1.37 -9.67 -3.68
N GLY A 90 -1.59 -10.97 -3.48
CA GLY A 90 -2.43 -11.76 -4.38
C GLY A 90 -3.87 -11.28 -4.46
N SER A 91 -4.43 -10.75 -3.37
CA SER A 91 -5.74 -10.12 -3.39
C SER A 91 -5.80 -8.88 -4.28
N VAL A 92 -4.80 -7.99 -4.18
CA VAL A 92 -4.71 -6.80 -5.02
C VAL A 92 -4.57 -7.19 -6.49
N TRP A 93 -3.70 -8.17 -6.79
CA TRP A 93 -3.55 -8.70 -8.14
C TRP A 93 -4.87 -9.27 -8.68
N PHE A 94 -5.54 -10.12 -7.90
CA PHE A 94 -6.73 -10.83 -8.34
C PHE A 94 -7.92 -9.91 -8.61
N ILE A 95 -8.12 -8.90 -7.77
CA ILE A 95 -9.18 -7.89 -8.00
C ILE A 95 -8.92 -7.13 -9.31
N ARG A 96 -7.67 -6.72 -9.57
CA ARG A 96 -7.32 -5.99 -10.81
C ARG A 96 -7.50 -6.82 -12.07
N GLN A 97 -7.09 -8.09 -12.01
CA GLN A 97 -7.33 -9.05 -13.09
C GLN A 97 -8.82 -9.15 -13.43
N ARG A 98 -9.69 -9.25 -12.42
CA ARG A 98 -11.15 -9.31 -12.61
C ARG A 98 -11.76 -8.00 -13.12
N GLU A 99 -11.15 -6.86 -12.82
CA GLU A 99 -11.58 -5.55 -13.32
C GLU A 99 -11.10 -5.27 -14.76
N GLY A 100 -10.38 -6.20 -15.40
CA GLY A 100 -9.85 -6.02 -16.76
C GLY A 100 -8.74 -4.97 -16.83
N ILE A 101 -8.14 -4.62 -15.69
CA ILE A 101 -6.98 -3.74 -15.63
C ILE A 101 -5.77 -4.62 -15.94
N GLU A 102 -5.19 -4.46 -17.14
CA GLU A 102 -3.97 -5.17 -17.54
C GLU A 102 -2.90 -5.03 -16.46
N THR A 103 -2.55 -6.14 -15.82
CA THR A 103 -1.43 -6.17 -14.91
C THR A 103 -0.17 -6.41 -15.72
N VAL A 104 0.81 -5.53 -15.55
CA VAL A 104 2.22 -5.90 -15.72
C VAL A 104 2.45 -7.17 -14.90
N ASP A 105 3.12 -8.17 -15.47
CA ASP A 105 3.44 -9.42 -14.78
C ASP A 105 4.41 -9.16 -13.63
N TRP A 106 3.85 -9.05 -12.42
CA TRP A 106 4.57 -8.77 -11.18
C TRP A 106 5.01 -10.05 -10.46
N GLU A 107 4.66 -11.26 -10.93
CA GLU A 107 5.17 -12.51 -10.34
C GLU A 107 6.65 -12.75 -10.64
N ALA A 108 7.22 -12.00 -11.60
CA ALA A 108 8.66 -11.89 -11.79
C ALA A 108 9.35 -10.97 -10.77
N LEU A 109 8.62 -10.24 -9.93
CA LEU A 109 9.18 -9.21 -9.05
C LEU A 109 8.47 -9.17 -7.69
N SER A 110 9.12 -9.71 -6.64
CA SER A 110 8.71 -9.44 -5.26
C SER A 110 8.59 -7.93 -5.04
N PRO A 111 7.65 -7.43 -4.22
CA PRO A 111 7.68 -6.04 -3.75
C PRO A 111 8.98 -5.67 -3.00
N ASP A 112 9.79 -6.66 -2.60
CA ASP A 112 11.18 -6.45 -2.16
C ASP A 112 12.19 -6.31 -3.32
N ASP A 113 11.84 -6.70 -4.54
CA ASP A 113 12.68 -6.69 -5.75
C ASP A 113 12.44 -5.47 -6.67
N ILE A 114 11.26 -4.85 -6.63
CA ILE A 114 11.00 -3.58 -7.36
C ILE A 114 11.61 -2.43 -6.56
N ASN A 115 12.91 -2.25 -6.76
CA ASN A 115 13.62 -1.10 -6.25
C ASN A 115 14.56 -0.60 -7.35
N PRO A 116 14.02 -0.16 -8.51
CA PRO A 116 14.85 0.26 -9.64
C PRO A 116 15.77 1.43 -9.28
N ASN A 117 15.41 2.19 -8.24
CA ASN A 117 16.18 3.32 -7.74
C ASN A 117 17.10 2.97 -6.54
N ASN A 118 17.24 1.69 -6.18
CA ASN A 118 18.14 1.19 -5.12
C ASN A 118 18.01 1.91 -3.76
N PHE A 119 16.79 2.27 -3.36
CA PHE A 119 16.51 2.88 -2.07
C PHE A 119 16.96 1.97 -0.91
N PRO A 120 17.66 2.51 0.10
CA PRO A 120 18.22 1.75 1.21
C PRO A 120 17.14 1.35 2.23
N CYS A 121 17.52 0.49 3.19
CA CYS A 121 16.69 0.23 4.37
C CYS A 121 16.56 1.48 5.25
N GLU A 122 15.44 1.61 5.97
CA GLU A 122 15.17 2.71 6.91
C GLU A 122 15.94 2.55 8.26
N THR A 123 17.25 2.37 8.15
CA THR A 123 18.18 2.52 9.27
C THR A 123 18.96 3.81 9.10
N THR A 124 19.24 4.51 10.19
CA THR A 124 19.97 5.79 10.14
C THR A 124 21.29 5.67 9.40
N ASP A 125 22.01 4.56 9.61
CA ASP A 125 23.29 4.32 8.95
C ASP A 125 23.14 4.14 7.44
N ALA A 126 22.20 3.30 6.99
CA ALA A 126 21.97 3.07 5.57
C ALA A 126 21.47 4.34 4.85
N LEU A 127 20.60 5.11 5.50
CA LEU A 127 20.13 6.40 4.99
C LEU A 127 21.26 7.42 4.91
N ASN A 128 22.10 7.52 5.94
CA ASN A 128 23.25 8.43 5.95
C ASN A 128 24.28 8.06 4.87
N SER A 129 24.55 6.77 4.69
CA SER A 129 25.46 6.30 3.64
C SER A 129 24.95 6.60 2.24
N HIS A 130 23.63 6.56 2.01
CA HIS A 130 23.04 6.74 0.69
C HIS A 130 22.67 8.19 0.36
N TYR A 131 22.02 8.90 1.28
CA TYR A 131 21.49 10.26 1.10
C TYR A 131 22.32 11.36 1.78
N GLY A 132 23.41 10.99 2.45
CA GLY A 132 24.19 11.90 3.29
C GLY A 132 23.59 12.07 4.69
N THR A 133 24.38 12.67 5.58
CA THR A 133 24.05 12.71 7.01
C THR A 133 22.88 13.64 7.33
N ALA A 134 21.87 13.12 8.05
CA ALA A 134 20.88 13.94 8.75
C ALA A 134 21.02 13.80 10.26
N LYS A 135 21.24 14.93 10.93
CA LYS A 135 21.27 15.13 12.38
C LYS A 135 20.38 16.33 12.75
N PRO A 136 19.06 16.17 12.76
CA PRO A 136 18.13 17.24 13.12
C PRO A 136 18.30 17.72 14.57
N PRO A 137 17.90 18.97 14.86
CA PRO A 137 17.45 19.98 13.89
C PRO A 137 18.62 20.74 13.24
N THR A 138 19.87 20.36 13.53
CA THR A 138 21.04 21.22 13.30
C THR A 138 21.76 20.98 11.98
N SER A 139 21.66 19.78 11.41
CA SER A 139 22.35 19.44 10.17
C SER A 139 21.53 18.45 9.35
N CYS A 140 21.22 18.80 8.11
CA CYS A 140 20.56 17.94 7.14
C CYS A 140 21.19 18.17 5.76
N PRO A 141 20.99 17.28 4.78
CA PRO A 141 21.62 17.37 3.46
C PRO A 141 20.97 18.46 2.57
N TYR A 142 20.85 19.69 3.07
CA TYR A 142 20.20 20.81 2.37
C TYR A 142 20.77 21.08 0.98
N SER A 143 22.09 20.96 0.79
CA SER A 143 22.75 21.14 -0.51
C SER A 143 22.41 20.05 -1.54
N LYS A 144 21.72 18.99 -1.12
CA LYS A 144 21.21 17.92 -1.98
C LYS A 144 19.71 18.01 -2.21
N ILE A 145 19.03 18.97 -1.58
CA ILE A 145 17.59 19.17 -1.77
C ILE A 145 17.36 19.99 -3.04
N VAL A 146 16.52 19.47 -3.92
CA VAL A 146 16.13 20.07 -5.20
C VAL A 146 14.62 20.24 -5.27
N GLN A 147 14.17 21.13 -6.15
CA GLN A 147 12.75 21.34 -6.43
C GLN A 147 12.30 20.46 -7.60
N VAL A 148 11.29 19.63 -7.36
CA VAL A 148 10.60 18.86 -8.41
C VAL A 148 9.26 19.51 -8.70
N PRO A 149 9.02 20.04 -9.92
CA PRO A 149 7.74 20.63 -10.29
C PRO A 149 6.59 19.62 -10.15
N SER A 150 5.46 20.09 -9.65
CA SER A 150 4.21 19.34 -9.61
C SER A 150 3.35 19.68 -10.83
N PRO A 151 2.81 18.70 -11.56
CA PRO A 151 1.90 18.95 -12.69
C PRO A 151 0.57 19.60 -12.28
N TRP A 152 0.24 19.62 -10.98
CA TRP A 152 -0.91 20.32 -10.42
C TRP A 152 -0.52 21.25 -9.27
N LYS A 153 -1.36 22.26 -9.03
CA LYS A 153 -1.25 23.15 -7.88
C LYS A 153 -1.71 22.42 -6.62
N MET A 154 -0.91 22.53 -5.55
CA MET A 154 -1.20 21.91 -4.27
C MET A 154 -1.43 22.99 -3.21
N GLY A 155 -2.49 22.85 -2.42
CA GLY A 155 -2.74 23.68 -1.24
C GLY A 155 -2.17 23.03 0.01
N LEU A 156 -1.73 23.81 0.99
CA LEU A 156 -1.39 23.25 2.30
C LEU A 156 -2.66 22.65 2.92
N ASP A 157 -2.60 21.41 3.40
CA ASP A 157 -3.78 20.71 3.88
C ASP A 157 -4.51 21.43 5.03
N TRP A 158 -3.74 22.13 5.88
CA TRP A 158 -4.26 22.97 6.97
C TRP A 158 -4.58 24.41 6.56
N ASN A 159 -4.21 24.84 5.34
CA ASN A 159 -4.53 26.17 4.82
C ASN A 159 -4.52 26.20 3.27
N MET A 160 -5.65 25.84 2.65
CA MET A 160 -5.78 25.74 1.19
C MET A 160 -5.65 27.07 0.44
N THR A 161 -5.60 28.21 1.12
CA THR A 161 -5.32 29.52 0.51
C THR A 161 -3.83 29.67 0.17
N GLN A 162 -2.97 29.00 0.94
CA GLN A 162 -1.54 28.91 0.65
C GLN A 162 -1.29 27.70 -0.23
N SER A 163 -0.47 27.89 -1.26
CA SER A 163 -0.28 26.88 -2.29
C SER A 163 1.11 26.90 -2.87
N ARG A 164 1.50 25.77 -3.43
CA ARG A 164 2.78 25.55 -4.10
C ARG A 164 2.61 24.63 -5.30
N SER A 165 3.61 24.61 -6.17
CA SER A 165 3.63 23.85 -7.43
C SER A 165 4.92 23.05 -7.60
N HIS A 166 5.58 22.71 -6.49
CA HIS A 166 6.77 21.87 -6.48
C HIS A 166 6.90 21.14 -5.14
N PHE A 167 7.70 20.07 -5.09
CA PHE A 167 8.19 19.40 -3.89
C PHE A 167 9.67 19.71 -3.67
N ASN A 168 10.13 19.72 -2.42
CA ASN A 168 11.53 19.80 -2.03
C ASN A 168 11.97 18.40 -1.59
N VAL A 169 12.80 17.75 -2.39
CA VAL A 169 13.25 16.37 -2.15
C VAL A 169 14.74 16.22 -2.41
N HIS A 170 15.33 15.13 -1.94
CA HIS A 170 16.71 14.78 -2.24
C HIS A 170 16.90 14.57 -3.75
N SER A 171 18.02 15.03 -4.31
CA SER A 171 18.30 14.93 -5.75
C SER A 171 18.22 13.51 -6.29
N LEU A 172 18.67 12.51 -5.52
CA LEU A 172 18.61 11.09 -5.88
C LEU A 172 17.19 10.54 -6.05
N VAL A 173 16.15 11.20 -5.53
CA VAL A 173 14.76 10.73 -5.67
C VAL A 173 13.94 11.59 -6.64
N ALA A 174 14.55 12.63 -7.21
CA ALA A 174 13.86 13.65 -7.99
C ALA A 174 13.27 13.12 -9.29
N ASP A 175 14.04 12.35 -10.06
CA ASP A 175 13.58 11.80 -11.35
C ASP A 175 12.47 10.77 -11.17
N SER A 176 12.58 9.94 -10.14
CA SER A 176 11.56 8.98 -9.74
C SER A 176 10.25 9.70 -9.37
N LEU A 177 10.34 10.71 -8.50
CA LEU A 177 9.17 11.52 -8.14
C LEU A 177 8.53 12.18 -9.37
N LYS A 178 9.32 12.74 -10.28
CA LYS A 178 8.81 13.38 -11.50
C LYS A 178 7.96 12.41 -12.33
N ARG A 179 8.47 11.20 -12.59
CA ARG A 179 7.74 10.17 -13.37
C ARG A 179 6.42 9.80 -12.70
N ILE A 180 6.43 9.63 -11.37
CA ILE A 180 5.22 9.32 -10.58
C ILE A 180 4.18 10.42 -10.75
N LEU A 181 4.56 11.67 -10.53
CA LEU A 181 3.64 12.80 -10.60
C LEU A 181 3.07 12.96 -12.01
N GLU A 182 3.90 12.84 -13.05
CA GLU A 182 3.45 12.90 -14.45
C GLU A 182 2.43 11.80 -14.76
N ALA A 183 2.72 10.54 -14.40
CA ALA A 183 1.81 9.42 -14.62
C ALA A 183 0.49 9.58 -13.85
N VAL A 184 0.56 9.96 -12.57
CA VAL A 184 -0.63 10.22 -11.74
C VAL A 184 -1.50 11.32 -12.34
N PHE A 185 -0.89 12.42 -12.80
CA PHE A 185 -1.65 13.51 -13.42
C PHE A 185 -2.30 13.10 -14.74
N GLN A 186 -1.58 12.35 -15.59
CA GLN A 186 -2.11 11.84 -16.85
C GLN A 186 -3.32 10.93 -16.62
N HIS A 187 -3.32 10.11 -15.57
CA HIS A 187 -4.41 9.18 -15.29
C HIS A 187 -5.64 9.87 -14.66
N TYR A 188 -5.44 10.68 -13.62
CA TYR A 188 -6.55 11.26 -12.87
C TYR A 188 -7.05 12.60 -13.42
N GLY A 189 -6.20 13.33 -14.15
CA GLY A 189 -6.43 14.72 -14.51
C GLY A 189 -6.64 15.63 -13.29
N LEU A 190 -6.85 16.92 -13.53
CA LEU A 190 -7.03 17.88 -12.43
C LEU A 190 -8.25 17.59 -11.56
N GLU A 191 -9.34 17.11 -12.15
CA GLU A 191 -10.58 16.82 -11.42
C GLU A 191 -10.44 15.59 -10.52
N GLY A 192 -9.80 14.52 -10.99
CA GLY A 192 -9.49 13.36 -10.15
C GLY A 192 -8.52 13.71 -9.02
N ILE A 193 -7.47 14.49 -9.30
CA ILE A 193 -6.54 15.00 -8.28
C ILE A 193 -7.30 15.72 -7.15
N LYS A 194 -8.22 16.64 -7.48
CA LYS A 194 -9.04 17.35 -6.48
C LYS A 194 -10.01 16.42 -5.77
N LYS A 195 -10.74 15.58 -6.52
CA LYS A 195 -11.71 14.62 -5.99
C LYS A 195 -11.07 13.77 -4.90
N HIS A 196 -9.88 13.25 -5.16
CA HIS A 196 -9.17 12.37 -4.23
C HIS A 196 -8.40 13.11 -3.14
N GLY A 197 -8.20 14.42 -3.29
CA GLY A 197 -7.43 15.23 -2.36
C GLY A 197 -5.92 15.06 -2.54
N LEU A 198 -5.46 14.64 -3.73
CA LEU A 198 -4.03 14.59 -4.07
C LEU A 198 -3.42 16.00 -4.25
N ASN A 199 -4.26 17.03 -4.32
CA ASN A 199 -3.85 18.43 -4.22
C ASN A 199 -3.68 18.95 -2.78
N ARG A 200 -3.88 18.09 -1.76
CA ARG A 200 -3.70 18.45 -0.34
C ARG A 200 -2.27 18.10 0.08
N PHE A 201 -1.39 19.08 0.09
CA PHE A 201 0.01 18.90 0.48
C PHE A 201 0.15 18.95 2.00
N SER A 202 0.84 17.97 2.58
CA SER A 202 1.02 17.89 4.04
C SER A 202 2.48 17.90 4.49
N GLY A 203 3.44 17.67 3.60
CA GLY A 203 4.86 17.77 3.95
C GLY A 203 5.79 17.18 2.91
N ASP A 204 7.02 17.70 2.88
CA ASP A 204 8.17 17.16 2.14
C ASP A 204 9.42 17.34 3.02
N HIS A 205 10.57 17.75 2.47
CA HIS A 205 11.76 17.95 3.28
C HIS A 205 11.54 18.87 4.49
N THR A 206 11.85 18.37 5.69
CA THR A 206 11.92 19.16 6.92
C THR A 206 12.96 18.54 7.83
N CYS A 207 13.97 19.31 8.23
CA CYS A 207 15.03 18.85 9.12
C CYS A 207 14.53 18.72 10.57
N ARG A 208 13.85 17.61 10.87
CA ARG A 208 13.27 17.33 12.19
C ARG A 208 13.44 15.88 12.61
N ASN A 209 13.38 15.65 13.91
CA ASN A 209 13.15 14.31 14.45
C ASN A 209 11.71 13.86 14.19
N ILE A 210 11.48 12.56 14.33
CA ILE A 210 10.13 11.99 14.42
C ILE A 210 9.40 12.69 15.57
N ARG A 211 8.13 13.05 15.36
CA ARG A 211 7.34 13.74 16.38
C ARG A 211 7.24 12.87 17.63
N GLY A 212 7.60 13.43 18.78
CA GLY A 212 7.63 12.69 20.05
C GLY A 212 8.79 11.69 20.20
N GLY A 213 9.77 11.69 19.29
CA GLY A 213 10.93 10.80 19.33
C GLY A 213 12.26 11.53 19.17
N SER A 214 13.36 10.80 19.41
CA SER A 214 14.74 11.30 19.31
C SER A 214 15.44 10.92 18.00
N ARG A 215 14.82 10.07 17.18
CA ARG A 215 15.37 9.63 15.88
C ARG A 215 15.06 10.66 14.79
N PRO A 216 15.97 10.89 13.83
CA PRO A 216 15.68 11.68 12.64
C PRO A 216 14.48 11.08 11.87
N SER A 217 13.60 11.94 11.37
CA SER A 217 12.51 11.53 10.47
C SER A 217 13.06 11.33 9.05
N THR A 218 12.45 10.48 8.23
CA THR A 218 12.78 10.36 6.80
C THR A 218 12.61 11.68 6.04
N HIS A 219 11.74 12.59 6.49
CA HIS A 219 11.67 13.96 5.98
C HIS A 219 12.98 14.75 6.14
N ALA A 220 13.82 14.41 7.12
CA ALA A 220 15.08 15.08 7.36
C ALA A 220 16.10 14.88 6.23
N TRP A 221 16.02 13.76 5.50
CA TRP A 221 16.83 13.53 4.30
C TRP A 221 16.18 14.06 3.02
N GLY A 222 14.91 14.49 3.08
CA GLY A 222 14.15 14.91 1.90
C GLY A 222 13.69 13.72 1.04
N ILE A 223 13.45 12.56 1.66
CA ILE A 223 13.08 11.32 0.97
C ILE A 223 11.67 10.85 1.33
N ALA A 224 10.87 11.72 1.94
CA ALA A 224 9.49 11.44 2.34
C ALA A 224 8.56 12.56 1.92
N ILE A 225 7.34 12.19 1.56
CA ILE A 225 6.27 13.10 1.14
C ILE A 225 4.99 12.68 1.85
N ASP A 226 4.28 13.68 2.35
CA ASP A 226 2.99 13.53 3.01
C ASP A 226 1.86 14.15 2.19
N PHE A 227 0.81 13.37 1.94
CA PHE A 227 -0.42 13.84 1.30
C PHE A 227 -1.63 13.78 2.25
N TYR A 228 -2.43 14.84 2.23
CA TYR A 228 -3.77 14.89 2.82
C TYR A 228 -3.85 14.42 4.29
N GLY A 229 -2.97 14.93 5.14
CA GLY A 229 -2.79 14.52 6.53
C GLY A 229 -4.08 14.53 7.37
N SER A 230 -4.94 15.54 7.22
CA SER A 230 -6.23 15.69 7.93
C SER A 230 -7.22 14.53 7.74
N ARG A 231 -7.00 13.69 6.72
CA ARG A 231 -7.81 12.49 6.43
C ARG A 231 -6.99 11.21 6.45
N ASN A 232 -5.70 11.25 6.79
CA ASN A 232 -4.78 10.11 6.63
C ASN A 232 -3.72 10.02 7.76
N GLU A 233 -4.06 10.53 8.94
CA GLU A 233 -3.20 10.60 10.12
C GLU A 233 -2.59 9.25 10.53
N LEU A 234 -1.47 9.32 11.29
CA LEU A 234 -0.62 8.21 11.72
C LEU A 234 -1.36 6.93 12.18
N HIS A 235 -2.44 7.06 12.94
CA HIS A 235 -3.14 5.92 13.53
C HIS A 235 -4.45 5.54 12.83
N ARG A 236 -4.80 6.24 11.74
CA ARG A 236 -6.03 5.97 11.00
C ARG A 236 -5.85 4.68 10.17
N SER A 237 -6.83 3.79 10.27
CA SER A 237 -6.82 2.49 9.57
C SER A 237 -8.04 2.31 8.68
N THR A 238 -7.99 1.36 7.74
CA THR A 238 -9.14 1.01 6.89
C THR A 238 -10.35 0.49 7.65
N ASN A 239 -10.20 0.11 8.92
CA ASN A 239 -11.29 -0.35 9.79
C ASN A 239 -12.01 0.79 10.53
N ASP A 240 -11.51 2.01 10.44
CA ASP A 240 -12.12 3.15 11.12
C ASP A 240 -13.48 3.48 10.48
N ALA A 241 -14.41 4.02 11.29
CA ALA A 241 -15.74 4.44 10.81
C ALA A 241 -15.67 5.41 9.61
N THR A 242 -14.56 6.13 9.49
CA THR A 242 -14.19 6.89 8.30
C THR A 242 -12.78 6.50 7.88
N PRO A 243 -12.63 5.60 6.90
CA PRO A 243 -11.32 5.15 6.45
C PRO A 243 -10.44 6.29 5.91
N PRO A 244 -9.11 6.12 5.90
CA PRO A 244 -8.17 7.05 5.30
C PRO A 244 -8.56 7.36 3.86
N ARG A 245 -8.51 8.63 3.47
CA ARG A 245 -8.90 9.01 2.09
C ARG A 245 -8.01 8.32 1.06
N LEU A 246 -6.71 8.17 1.34
CA LEU A 246 -5.76 7.56 0.43
C LEU A 246 -5.90 6.03 0.37
N ALA A 247 -6.65 5.41 1.28
CA ALA A 247 -6.97 3.98 1.21
C ALA A 247 -8.13 3.66 0.24
N HIS A 248 -8.74 4.67 -0.39
CA HIS A 248 -9.86 4.48 -1.28
C HIS A 248 -9.46 3.64 -2.52
N PRO A 249 -10.25 2.63 -2.95
CA PRO A 249 -9.89 1.76 -4.07
C PRO A 249 -9.59 2.48 -5.40
N GLU A 250 -10.29 3.59 -5.67
CA GLU A 250 -10.02 4.45 -6.85
C GLU A 250 -8.59 5.04 -6.89
N LEU A 251 -7.84 5.00 -5.78
CA LEU A 251 -6.43 5.42 -5.71
C LEU A 251 -5.44 4.28 -5.99
N SER A 252 -5.90 3.15 -6.52
CA SER A 252 -5.02 2.02 -6.86
C SER A 252 -3.91 2.41 -7.83
N PHE A 253 -4.23 3.18 -8.89
CA PHE A 253 -3.22 3.64 -9.85
C PHE A 253 -2.21 4.60 -9.20
N PHE A 254 -2.65 5.50 -8.31
CA PHE A 254 -1.74 6.36 -7.56
C PHE A 254 -0.68 5.54 -6.82
N TRP A 255 -1.11 4.55 -6.03
CA TRP A 255 -0.19 3.71 -5.26
C TRP A 255 0.74 2.88 -6.14
N GLU A 256 0.24 2.36 -7.26
CA GLU A 256 1.07 1.62 -8.21
C GLU A 256 2.26 2.44 -8.71
N GLN A 257 2.08 3.72 -9.00
CA GLN A 257 3.19 4.53 -9.52
C GLN A 257 4.30 4.67 -8.47
N TRP A 258 3.95 4.84 -7.20
CA TRP A 258 4.93 4.85 -6.11
C TRP A 258 5.62 3.50 -5.95
N GLU A 259 4.86 2.41 -5.92
CA GLU A 259 5.35 1.03 -5.76
C GLU A 259 6.28 0.63 -6.92
N LYS A 260 5.92 0.96 -8.18
CA LYS A 260 6.72 0.74 -9.40
C LYS A 260 8.11 1.37 -9.33
N GLU A 261 8.22 2.45 -8.59
CA GLU A 261 9.44 3.23 -8.43
C GLU A 261 10.21 2.85 -7.16
N GLY A 262 9.72 1.87 -6.40
CA GLY A 262 10.33 1.36 -5.17
C GLY A 262 10.02 2.19 -3.92
N TRP A 263 9.10 3.16 -3.99
CA TRP A 263 8.69 3.92 -2.81
C TRP A 263 7.83 3.05 -1.89
N TYR A 264 8.01 3.23 -0.59
CA TYR A 264 7.37 2.48 0.47
C TYR A 264 6.30 3.33 1.18
N SER A 265 5.14 2.74 1.47
CA SER A 265 4.09 3.38 2.27
C SER A 265 3.64 2.48 3.41
N LEU A 266 3.61 3.03 4.61
CA LEU A 266 3.07 2.37 5.79
C LEU A 266 1.56 2.10 5.67
N GLY A 267 0.82 2.95 4.94
CA GLY A 267 -0.61 2.73 4.71
C GLY A 267 -0.85 1.44 3.94
N ARG A 268 -0.07 1.24 2.87
CA ARG A 268 -0.17 0.06 2.01
C ARG A 268 0.26 -1.23 2.72
N MET A 269 1.34 -1.14 3.50
CA MET A 269 1.99 -2.32 4.08
C MET A 269 1.46 -2.68 5.47
N GLU A 270 1.10 -1.69 6.27
CA GLU A 270 0.78 -1.85 7.69
C GLU A 270 -0.60 -1.28 8.08
N ASP A 271 -1.34 -0.68 7.14
CA ASP A 271 -2.65 -0.04 7.38
C ASP A 271 -2.62 1.06 8.45
N ARG A 272 -1.59 1.90 8.39
CA ARG A 272 -1.41 3.07 9.25
C ARG A 272 -0.63 4.14 8.51
N ASP A 273 -0.72 5.39 8.95
CA ASP A 273 0.08 6.49 8.37
C ASP A 273 -0.06 6.63 6.85
N TRP A 274 -1.30 6.59 6.37
CA TRP A 274 -1.63 6.56 4.94
C TRP A 274 -1.17 7.80 4.17
N MET A 275 -0.88 8.91 4.87
CA MET A 275 -0.31 10.12 4.27
C MET A 275 1.14 9.94 3.81
N HIS A 276 1.89 9.07 4.49
CA HIS A 276 3.35 9.02 4.42
C HIS A 276 3.84 8.03 3.36
N ILE A 277 4.71 8.54 2.49
CA ILE A 277 5.37 7.79 1.42
C ILE A 277 6.86 8.12 1.45
N GLN A 278 7.72 7.09 1.41
CA GLN A 278 9.17 7.27 1.55
C GLN A 278 9.99 6.47 0.55
N ALA A 279 11.10 7.05 0.10
CA ALA A 279 12.15 6.38 -0.66
C ALA A 279 13.13 5.68 0.30
N ALA A 280 12.60 4.79 1.14
CA ALA A 280 13.36 3.93 2.03
C ALA A 280 12.55 2.68 2.35
N LYS A 281 13.17 1.50 2.26
CA LYS A 281 12.49 0.25 2.59
C LYS A 281 12.21 0.18 4.08
N GLY A 282 11.03 -0.31 4.45
CA GLY A 282 10.73 -0.63 5.85
C GLY A 282 11.83 -1.51 6.46
N LYS A 283 12.08 -1.36 7.76
CA LYS A 283 13.03 -2.25 8.46
C LYS A 283 12.53 -3.67 8.28
N ARG A 284 13.30 -4.51 7.56
CA ARG A 284 13.01 -5.93 7.33
C ARG A 284 12.26 -6.53 8.52
N SER A 285 11.05 -7.02 8.27
CA SER A 285 10.46 -8.08 9.08
C SER A 285 11.52 -9.17 9.24
N LYS A 286 11.82 -9.52 10.48
CA LYS A 286 12.73 -10.63 10.81
C LYS A 286 12.09 -11.97 10.44
N PHE A 287 11.95 -12.28 9.16
CA PHE A 287 11.70 -13.62 8.63
C PHE A 287 12.24 -13.51 7.20
N PHE A 288 13.41 -14.02 6.83
CA PHE A 288 13.84 -15.41 6.86
C PHE A 288 15.35 -15.51 7.09
N HIS A 289 15.76 -16.31 8.05
CA HIS A 289 16.98 -17.11 8.02
C HIS A 289 16.57 -18.51 8.49
N THR A 290 17.11 -19.51 7.79
CA THR A 290 16.91 -20.97 7.87
C THR A 290 15.61 -21.49 7.26
#